data_AF-A0A3D0UTP1-F1
#
_entry.id   AF-A0A3D0UTP1-F1
#
_cell.length_a   1.000
_cell.length_b   1.000
_cell.length_c   1.000
_cell.angle_alpha   90.00
_cell.angle_beta   90.00
_cell.angle_gamma   90.00
#
_symmetry.space_group_name_H-M   'P 1'
#
loop_
_entity.id
_entity.type
_entity.pdbx_description
1 polymer ?
#
loop_
_entity_poly.entity_id
_entity_poly.type
_entity_poly.pdbx_seq_one_letter_code
_entity_poly.pdbx_strand_id
1 'polypeptide(L)'
;MIESEANEIPEDLLKQAFVVGQQAIDASCEFQSAFLKLSSIEPKTITYNKPSEELMAYVSNILTHDKLDTLVGNTKVPFNTLFSQYEKEVIEIAKEKVIDETAEGYTETKIKMAVFNVIKHHIRHRTLETGKRVDDREIKDIRPLYCEVGSVPRVHGTGLFWR
;
A
#
# COMPACT_ATOMS: atom_id res chain seq x y z
N MET A 1 -13.36 9.20 -4.36
CA MET A 1 -12.69 9.82 -3.18
C MET A 1 -13.77 10.53 -2.40
N ILE A 2 -13.75 10.45 -1.07
CA ILE A 2 -14.77 11.06 -0.21
C ILE A 2 -14.05 11.94 0.81
N GLU A 3 -14.49 13.17 0.94
CA GLU A 3 -14.09 14.13 1.96
C GLU A 3 -15.36 14.84 2.40
N SER A 4 -15.61 14.94 3.70
CA SER A 4 -16.90 15.41 4.22
C SER A 4 -16.76 16.02 5.62
N GLU A 5 -17.62 16.99 5.89
CA GLU A 5 -17.90 17.55 7.21
C GLU A 5 -19.39 17.37 7.50
N ALA A 6 -19.76 17.08 8.75
CA ALA A 6 -21.14 16.88 9.15
C ALA A 6 -21.37 17.22 10.63
N ASN A 7 -22.58 17.71 10.94
CA ASN A 7 -23.02 18.00 12.30
C ASN A 7 -23.57 16.74 12.97
N GLU A 8 -22.68 15.82 13.36
CA GLU A 8 -23.00 14.60 14.14
C GLU A 8 -24.23 13.82 13.60
N ILE A 9 -24.24 13.52 12.30
CA ILE A 9 -25.35 12.81 11.67
C ILE A 9 -25.22 11.28 11.79
N PRO A 10 -26.33 10.52 11.73
CA PRO A 10 -26.29 9.05 11.69
C PRO A 10 -25.56 8.52 10.44
N GLU A 11 -24.90 7.37 10.57
CA GLU A 11 -24.12 6.76 9.49
C GLU A 11 -24.98 6.44 8.26
N ASP A 12 -26.24 6.04 8.46
CA ASP A 12 -27.13 5.71 7.36
C ASP A 12 -27.51 6.93 6.52
N LEU A 13 -27.61 8.11 7.15
CA LEU A 13 -27.83 9.36 6.41
C LEU A 13 -26.58 9.75 5.61
N LEU A 14 -25.40 9.57 6.20
CA LEU A 14 -24.13 9.82 5.50
C LEU A 14 -23.95 8.88 4.28
N LYS A 15 -24.29 7.59 4.43
CA LYS A 15 -24.30 6.64 3.30
C LYS A 15 -25.25 7.06 2.18
N GLN A 16 -26.45 7.52 2.53
CA GLN A 16 -27.42 8.01 1.55
C GLN A 16 -26.87 9.24 0.79
N ALA A 17 -26.21 10.16 1.50
CA ALA A 17 -25.56 11.31 0.86
C ALA A 17 -24.50 10.88 -0.17
N PHE A 18 -23.71 9.84 0.13
CA PHE A 18 -22.72 9.31 -0.83
C PHE A 18 -23.37 8.71 -2.08
N VAL A 19 -24.51 8.01 -1.94
CA VAL A 19 -25.24 7.47 -3.10
C VAL A 19 -25.73 8.59 -4.00
N VAL A 20 -26.29 9.66 -3.43
CA VAL A 20 -26.74 10.83 -4.19
C VAL A 20 -25.56 11.50 -4.91
N GLY A 21 -24.43 11.68 -4.22
CA GLY A 21 -23.21 12.22 -4.83
C GLY A 21 -22.70 11.35 -5.99
N GLN A 22 -22.73 10.03 -5.83
CA GLN A 22 -22.30 9.09 -6.87
C GLN A 22 -23.17 9.21 -8.13
N GLN A 23 -24.49 9.38 -8.00
CA GLN A 23 -25.38 9.56 -9.15
C GLN A 23 -25.02 10.79 -10.00
N ALA A 24 -24.64 11.89 -9.36
CA ALA A 24 -24.19 13.10 -10.07
C ALA A 24 -22.82 12.89 -10.76
N ILE A 25 -21.92 12.12 -10.13
CA ILE A 25 -20.65 11.72 -10.73
C ILE A 25 -20.90 10.85 -11.96
N ASP A 26 -21.79 9.87 -11.84
CA ASP A 26 -22.13 8.95 -12.94
C ASP A 26 -22.65 9.72 -14.15
N ALA A 27 -23.60 10.64 -13.95
CA ALA A 27 -24.09 11.51 -15.02
C ALA A 27 -22.98 12.36 -15.66
N SER A 28 -22.04 12.86 -14.86
CA SER A 28 -20.88 13.62 -15.35
C SER A 28 -19.91 12.74 -16.15
N CYS A 29 -19.70 11.49 -15.72
CA CYS A 29 -18.86 10.51 -16.43
C CYS A 29 -19.51 10.05 -17.73
N GLU A 30 -20.83 9.87 -17.76
CA GLU A 30 -21.59 9.57 -18.98
C GLU A 30 -21.47 10.70 -20.00
N PHE A 31 -21.63 11.95 -19.56
CA PHE A 31 -21.44 13.12 -20.42
C PHE A 31 -20.02 13.18 -21.01
N GLN A 32 -18.99 13.04 -20.17
CA GLN A 32 -17.59 13.03 -20.63
C GLN A 32 -17.33 11.88 -21.61
N SER A 33 -17.86 10.70 -21.34
CA SER A 33 -17.73 9.53 -22.21
C SER A 33 -18.43 9.74 -23.56
N ALA A 34 -19.61 10.36 -23.56
CA ALA A 34 -20.32 10.71 -24.79
C ALA A 34 -19.55 11.75 -25.61
N PHE A 35 -18.97 12.77 -24.95
CA PHE A 35 -18.13 13.77 -25.60
C PHE A 35 -16.84 13.17 -26.19
N LEU A 36 -16.17 12.28 -25.45
CA LEU A 36 -14.97 11.60 -25.94
C LEU A 36 -15.23 10.77 -27.20
N LYS A 37 -16.42 10.16 -27.33
CA LYS A 37 -16.82 9.41 -28.55
C LYS A 37 -16.93 10.29 -29.80
N LEU A 38 -17.11 11.61 -29.64
CA LEU A 38 -17.12 12.55 -30.77
C LEU A 38 -15.69 12.86 -31.26
N SER A 39 -14.68 12.52 -30.47
CA SER A 39 -13.28 12.73 -30.80
C SER A 39 -12.62 11.43 -31.26
N SER A 40 -11.82 11.47 -32.32
CA SER A 40 -11.04 10.32 -32.78
C SER A 40 -9.72 10.19 -32.01
N ILE A 41 -9.80 9.94 -30.70
CA ILE A 41 -8.64 9.76 -29.84
C ILE A 41 -8.26 8.29 -29.81
N GLU A 42 -7.09 7.96 -30.35
CA GLU A 42 -6.51 6.62 -30.25
C GLU A 42 -5.80 6.44 -28.90
N PRO A 43 -6.21 5.48 -28.05
CA PRO A 43 -5.52 5.20 -26.80
C PRO A 43 -4.07 4.76 -27.07
N LYS A 44 -3.11 5.44 -26.45
CA LYS A 44 -1.71 5.04 -26.55
C LYS A 44 -1.50 3.71 -25.84
N THR A 45 -0.92 2.73 -26.53
CA THR A 45 -0.46 1.48 -25.91
C THR A 45 0.71 1.79 -24.96
N ILE A 46 0.54 1.45 -23.68
CA ILE A 46 1.58 1.60 -22.66
C ILE A 46 2.08 0.22 -22.26
N THR A 47 3.36 -0.03 -22.51
CA THR A 47 4.06 -1.21 -21.99
C THR A 47 4.51 -0.93 -20.56
N TYR A 48 3.96 -1.67 -19.61
CA TYR A 48 4.34 -1.55 -18.21
C TYR A 48 5.66 -2.27 -17.94
N ASN A 49 6.61 -1.55 -17.34
CA ASN A 49 7.87 -2.12 -16.89
C ASN A 49 7.68 -2.89 -15.57
N LYS A 50 7.06 -4.07 -15.65
CA LYS A 50 6.84 -4.97 -14.50
C LYS A 50 7.97 -6.01 -14.40
N PRO A 51 8.29 -6.51 -13.20
CA PRO A 51 9.10 -7.72 -13.04
C PRO A 51 8.48 -8.89 -13.82
N SER A 52 9.31 -9.71 -14.47
CA SER A 52 8.85 -10.96 -15.10
C SER A 52 8.41 -11.98 -14.05
N GLU A 53 7.60 -12.95 -14.45
CA GLU A 53 7.19 -14.06 -13.57
C GLU A 53 8.40 -14.87 -13.09
N GLU A 54 9.39 -15.05 -13.95
CA GLU A 54 10.66 -15.71 -13.60
C GLU A 54 11.42 -14.95 -12.51
N LEU A 55 11.50 -13.62 -12.61
CA LEU A 55 12.14 -12.79 -11.59
C LEU A 55 11.36 -12.83 -10.27
N MET A 56 10.02 -12.81 -10.34
CA MET A 56 9.18 -12.98 -9.14
C MET A 56 9.46 -14.33 -8.46
N ALA A 57 9.49 -15.43 -9.22
CA ALA A 57 9.79 -16.75 -8.70
C ALA A 57 11.22 -16.84 -8.14
N TYR A 58 12.19 -16.23 -8.81
CA TYR A 58 13.57 -16.16 -8.32
C TYR A 58 13.67 -15.44 -6.96
N VAL A 59 13.02 -14.27 -6.82
CA VAL A 59 13.01 -13.53 -5.56
C VAL A 59 12.25 -14.30 -4.48
N SER A 60 11.13 -14.95 -4.80
CA SER A 60 10.40 -15.81 -3.85
C SER A 60 11.24 -16.99 -3.34
N ASN A 61 12.13 -17.54 -4.16
CA ASN A 61 13.04 -18.60 -3.71
C ASN A 61 14.12 -18.08 -2.74
N ILE A 62 14.50 -16.81 -2.83
CA ILE A 62 15.45 -16.17 -1.90
C ILE A 62 14.74 -15.73 -0.60
N LEU A 63 13.55 -15.14 -0.74
CA LEU A 63 12.72 -14.70 0.38
C LEU A 63 11.74 -15.80 0.76
N THR A 64 12.27 -16.83 1.42
CA THR A 64 11.49 -17.97 1.91
C THR A 64 10.42 -17.55 2.92
N HIS A 65 9.43 -18.42 3.15
CA HIS A 65 8.34 -18.16 4.09
C HIS A 65 8.86 -17.81 5.49
N ASP A 66 9.79 -18.60 6.04
CA ASP A 66 10.38 -18.37 7.36
C ASP A 66 11.04 -16.99 7.48
N LYS A 67 11.66 -16.53 6.40
CA LYS A 67 12.32 -15.22 6.36
C LYS A 67 11.30 -14.09 6.31
N LEU A 68 10.25 -14.26 5.51
CA LEU A 68 9.15 -13.30 5.43
C LEU A 68 8.37 -13.21 6.75
N ASP A 69 8.19 -14.32 7.47
CA ASP A 69 7.52 -14.35 8.77
C ASP A 69 8.24 -13.48 9.81
N THR A 70 9.55 -13.29 9.69
CA THR A 70 10.28 -12.40 10.60
C THR A 70 9.91 -10.92 10.45
N LEU A 71 9.30 -10.50 9.32
CA LEU A 71 8.82 -9.13 9.12
C LEU A 71 7.60 -8.82 9.97
N VAL A 72 6.84 -9.85 10.31
CA VAL A 72 5.58 -9.77 11.02
C VAL A 72 5.83 -9.64 12.53
N GLY A 73 4.89 -9.02 13.25
CA GLY A 73 4.99 -8.75 14.69
C GLY A 73 5.88 -7.55 15.01
N ASN A 74 6.44 -6.89 13.99
CA ASN A 74 7.29 -5.72 14.16
C ASN A 74 6.51 -4.41 14.12
N THR A 75 7.07 -3.41 14.80
CA THR A 75 6.67 -2.01 14.62
C THR A 75 7.36 -1.39 13.40
N LYS A 76 7.06 -0.13 13.09
CA LYS A 76 7.56 0.57 11.89
C LYS A 76 9.08 0.48 11.70
N VAL A 77 9.87 0.69 12.74
CA VAL A 77 11.32 0.80 12.62
C VAL A 77 11.95 -0.57 12.32
N PRO A 78 11.73 -1.64 13.14
CA PRO A 78 12.27 -2.96 12.83
C PRO A 78 11.78 -3.51 11.49
N PHE A 79 10.51 -3.29 11.15
CA PHE A 79 9.95 -3.68 9.85
C PHE A 79 10.73 -3.05 8.68
N ASN A 80 10.94 -1.73 8.71
CA ASN A 80 11.65 -1.03 7.65
C ASN A 80 13.12 -1.43 7.56
N THR A 81 13.76 -1.72 8.70
CA THR A 81 15.13 -2.21 8.75
C THR A 81 15.25 -3.57 8.07
N LEU A 82 14.38 -4.52 8.42
CA LEU A 82 14.35 -5.86 7.82
C LEU A 82 14.00 -5.79 6.33
N PHE A 83 13.02 -4.98 5.95
CA PHE A 83 12.67 -4.75 4.55
C PHE A 83 13.89 -4.28 3.74
N SER A 84 14.59 -3.27 4.26
CA SER A 84 15.79 -2.71 3.60
C SER A 84 16.94 -3.71 3.55
N GLN A 85 17.09 -4.55 4.59
CA GLN A 85 18.09 -5.61 4.63
C GLN A 85 17.79 -6.67 3.56
N TYR A 86 16.54 -7.11 3.43
CA TYR A 86 16.14 -8.12 2.45
C TYR A 86 16.22 -7.61 1.03
N GLU A 87 15.86 -6.34 0.81
CA GLU A 87 16.07 -5.70 -0.48
C GLU A 87 17.56 -5.72 -0.88
N LYS A 88 18.45 -5.27 0.01
CA LYS A 88 19.90 -5.29 -0.23
C LYS A 88 20.42 -6.70 -0.48
N GLU A 89 20.03 -7.66 0.35
CA GLU A 89 20.49 -9.04 0.21
C GLU A 89 20.06 -9.66 -1.12
N VAL A 90 18.81 -9.47 -1.55
CA VAL A 90 18.33 -9.97 -2.84
C VAL A 90 19.07 -9.29 -3.98
N ILE A 91 19.34 -7.98 -3.89
CA ILE A 91 20.16 -7.26 -4.89
C ILE A 91 21.57 -7.86 -4.97
N GLU A 92 22.22 -8.06 -3.82
CA GLU A 92 23.57 -8.65 -3.75
C GLU A 92 23.61 -10.05 -4.37
N ILE A 93 22.65 -10.92 -4.03
CA ILE A 93 22.55 -12.28 -4.60
C ILE A 93 22.22 -12.25 -6.09
N ALA A 94 21.44 -11.26 -6.54
CA ALA A 94 21.06 -11.12 -7.93
C ALA A 94 22.13 -10.45 -8.80
N LYS A 95 23.22 -9.91 -8.23
CA LYS A 95 24.26 -9.15 -8.96
C LYS A 95 24.78 -9.86 -10.21
N GLU A 96 25.05 -11.15 -10.12
CA GLU A 96 25.56 -11.95 -11.26
C GLU A 96 24.51 -12.18 -12.34
N LYS A 97 23.23 -12.07 -11.99
CA LYS A 97 22.09 -12.19 -12.92
C LYS A 97 21.61 -10.86 -13.46
N VAL A 98 22.15 -9.73 -12.97
CA VAL A 98 21.88 -8.40 -13.52
C VAL A 98 22.54 -8.34 -14.90
N ILE A 99 21.75 -8.66 -15.93
CA ILE A 99 22.14 -8.49 -17.33
C ILE A 99 21.94 -7.01 -17.67
N ASP A 100 22.87 -6.48 -18.48
CA ASP A 100 22.97 -5.09 -18.97
C ASP A 100 21.60 -4.42 -19.18
N GLU A 101 21.51 -3.11 -18.87
CA GLU A 101 20.30 -2.27 -18.65
C GLU A 101 19.21 -2.27 -19.76
N THR A 102 19.37 -3.07 -20.80
CA THR A 102 18.43 -3.29 -21.90
C THR A 102 17.22 -4.13 -21.47
N ALA A 103 16.25 -3.44 -20.87
CA ALA A 103 14.79 -3.63 -20.88
C ALA A 103 14.12 -4.98 -20.48
N GLU A 104 14.76 -6.15 -20.53
CA GLU A 104 14.10 -7.44 -20.23
C GLU A 104 14.74 -8.21 -19.06
N GLY A 105 15.98 -7.89 -18.71
CA GLY A 105 16.74 -8.56 -17.65
C GLY A 105 16.40 -8.15 -16.21
N TYR A 106 17.19 -8.70 -15.28
CA TYR A 106 17.10 -8.48 -13.84
C TYR A 106 17.72 -7.12 -13.49
N THR A 107 17.08 -6.01 -13.86
CA THR A 107 17.57 -4.69 -13.44
C THR A 107 17.38 -4.48 -11.95
N GLU A 108 18.22 -3.67 -11.31
CA GLU A 108 18.11 -3.39 -9.87
C GLU A 108 16.71 -2.86 -9.51
N THR A 109 16.15 -1.97 -10.34
CA THR A 109 14.79 -1.46 -10.16
C THR A 109 13.74 -2.57 -10.20
N LYS A 110 13.84 -3.51 -11.16
CA LYS A 110 12.90 -4.64 -11.25
C LYS A 110 13.06 -5.59 -10.07
N ILE A 111 14.27 -5.80 -9.57
CA ILE A 111 14.53 -6.60 -8.37
C ILE A 111 13.86 -5.95 -7.15
N LYS A 112 14.03 -4.64 -6.93
CA LYS A 112 13.35 -3.90 -5.84
C LYS A 112 11.83 -4.01 -5.94
N MET A 113 11.28 -3.87 -7.14
CA MET A 113 9.85 -4.05 -7.39
C MET A 113 9.39 -5.49 -7.09
N ALA A 114 10.19 -6.50 -7.45
CA ALA A 114 9.88 -7.90 -7.17
C ALA A 114 9.89 -8.18 -5.66
N VAL A 115 10.92 -7.72 -4.93
CA VAL A 115 11.00 -7.82 -3.46
C VAL A 115 9.77 -7.19 -2.81
N PHE A 116 9.42 -5.96 -3.20
CA PHE A 116 8.23 -5.28 -2.71
C PHE A 116 6.95 -6.09 -2.98
N ASN A 117 6.79 -6.64 -4.18
CA ASN A 117 5.61 -7.41 -4.55
C ASN A 117 5.51 -8.75 -3.78
N VAL A 118 6.63 -9.45 -3.58
CA VAL A 118 6.68 -10.69 -2.80
C VAL A 118 6.30 -10.42 -1.34
N ILE A 119 6.89 -9.41 -0.71
CA ILE A 119 6.56 -9.03 0.68
C ILE A 119 5.09 -8.57 0.78
N LYS A 120 4.64 -7.75 -0.16
CA LYS A 120 3.24 -7.29 -0.24
C LYS A 120 2.27 -8.48 -0.35
N HIS A 121 2.60 -9.46 -1.18
CA HIS A 121 1.79 -10.66 -1.35
C HIS A 121 1.69 -11.44 -0.03
N HIS A 122 2.83 -11.70 0.61
CA HIS A 122 2.88 -12.43 1.89
C HIS A 122 2.08 -11.73 3.00
N ILE A 123 2.25 -10.42 3.21
CA ILE A 123 1.51 -9.67 4.24
C ILE A 123 -0.02 -9.72 3.99
N ARG A 124 -0.44 -9.57 2.73
CA ARG A 124 -1.87 -9.66 2.36
C ARG A 124 -2.42 -11.06 2.57
N HIS A 125 -1.69 -12.08 2.14
CA HIS A 125 -2.06 -13.49 2.30
C HIS A 125 -2.25 -13.82 3.78
N ARG A 126 -1.24 -13.51 4.62
CA ARG A 126 -1.32 -13.71 6.06
C ARG A 126 -2.52 -13.00 6.68
N THR A 127 -2.77 -11.75 6.31
CA THR A 127 -3.92 -11.00 6.87
C THR A 127 -5.25 -11.67 6.54
N LEU A 128 -5.39 -12.22 5.33
CA LEU A 128 -6.60 -12.92 4.89
C LEU A 128 -6.77 -14.29 5.57
N GLU A 129 -5.68 -15.04 5.78
CA GLU A 129 -5.74 -16.39 6.37
C GLU A 129 -5.85 -16.36 7.89
N THR A 130 -5.06 -15.50 8.54
CA THR A 130 -4.93 -15.51 10.01
C THR A 130 -5.80 -14.47 10.69
N GLY A 131 -6.32 -13.47 9.96
CA GLY A 131 -6.98 -12.30 10.53
C GLY A 131 -6.03 -11.31 11.20
N LYS A 132 -4.72 -11.58 11.22
CA LYS A 132 -3.73 -10.74 11.91
C LYS A 132 -3.05 -9.76 10.97
N ARG A 133 -2.92 -8.53 11.44
CA ARG A 133 -2.19 -7.45 10.76
C ARG A 133 -0.68 -7.64 10.89
N VAL A 134 0.09 -6.82 10.17
CA VAL A 134 1.56 -6.84 10.17
C VAL A 134 2.18 -6.74 11.57
N ASP A 135 1.52 -6.04 12.50
CA ASP A 135 1.95 -5.84 13.89
C ASP A 135 1.16 -6.71 14.89
N ASP A 136 0.66 -7.86 14.42
CA ASP A 136 -0.07 -8.89 15.18
C ASP A 136 -1.41 -8.50 15.79
N ARG A 137 -1.85 -7.27 15.61
CA ARG A 137 -3.20 -6.84 15.99
C ARG A 137 -4.28 -7.52 15.15
N GLU A 138 -5.42 -7.80 15.78
CA GLU A 138 -6.61 -8.27 15.08
C GLU A 138 -7.21 -7.15 14.21
N ILE A 139 -8.10 -7.50 13.27
CA ILE A 139 -8.73 -6.54 12.34
C ILE A 139 -9.45 -5.39 13.06
N LYS A 140 -10.00 -5.65 14.26
CA LYS A 140 -10.79 -4.69 15.03
C LYS A 140 -9.99 -3.96 16.11
N ASP A 141 -8.73 -4.33 16.32
CA ASP A 141 -7.91 -3.79 17.41
C ASP A 141 -7.33 -2.41 17.08
N ILE A 142 -7.51 -1.48 18.01
CA ILE A 142 -6.92 -0.14 17.98
C ILE A 142 -5.50 -0.20 18.56
N ARG A 143 -4.61 0.69 18.11
CA ARG A 143 -3.27 0.84 18.71
C ARG A 143 -3.36 1.39 20.15
N PRO A 144 -2.34 1.18 20.99
CA PRO A 144 -2.26 1.83 22.29
C PRO A 144 -2.47 3.34 22.17
N LEU A 145 -3.27 3.89 23.10
CA LEU A 145 -3.61 5.30 23.13
C LEU A 145 -2.92 5.97 24.30
N TYR A 146 -2.44 7.19 24.06
CA TYR A 146 -1.93 8.07 25.11
C TYR A 146 -2.47 9.48 24.87
N CYS A 147 -2.97 10.09 25.95
CA CYS A 147 -3.54 11.43 25.94
C CYS A 147 -3.03 12.20 27.15
N GLU A 148 -2.54 13.42 26.93
CA GLU A 148 -2.11 14.34 27.98
C GLU A 148 -2.61 15.74 27.66
N VAL A 149 -3.02 16.51 28.66
CA VAL A 149 -3.44 17.91 28.52
C VAL A 149 -2.65 18.81 29.46
N GLY A 150 -2.47 20.07 29.09
CA GLY A 150 -1.73 21.03 29.94
C GLY A 150 -0.22 20.80 29.99
N SER A 151 0.34 20.04 29.04
CA SER A 151 1.77 19.74 28.89
C SER A 151 2.66 20.98 28.69
N VAL A 152 2.10 22.15 28.35
CA VAL A 152 2.87 23.38 28.10
C VAL A 152 2.38 24.51 29.01
N PRO A 153 3.27 25.16 29.79
CA PRO A 153 2.88 26.00 30.93
C PRO A 153 2.32 27.39 30.59
N ARG A 154 2.45 27.89 29.36
CA ARG A 154 2.12 29.30 29.02
C ARG A 154 0.99 29.50 28.00
N VAL A 155 0.39 28.42 27.50
CA VAL A 155 -0.65 28.51 26.47
C VAL A 155 -2.04 28.29 27.07
N HIS A 156 -3.07 28.81 26.42
CA HIS A 156 -4.46 28.71 26.90
C HIS A 156 -4.95 27.25 27.02
N GLY A 157 -4.45 26.36 26.16
CA GLY A 157 -4.72 24.92 26.25
C GLY A 157 -3.75 24.12 25.39
N THR A 158 -3.38 22.93 25.86
CA THR A 158 -2.65 21.93 25.08
C THR A 158 -3.28 20.55 25.19
N GLY A 159 -3.13 19.77 24.12
CA GLY A 159 -3.37 18.35 24.11
C GLY A 159 -2.25 17.64 23.34
N LEU A 160 -1.67 16.61 23.94
CA LEU A 160 -0.80 15.64 23.30
C LEU A 160 -1.60 14.34 23.13
N PHE A 161 -1.75 13.89 21.90
CA PHE A 161 -2.41 12.62 21.57
C PHE A 161 -1.44 11.74 20.78
N TRP A 162 -1.28 10.49 21.22
CA TRP A 162 -0.45 9.50 20.55
C TRP A 162 -1.22 8.19 20.33
N ARG A 163 -1.14 7.68 19.10
CA ARG A 163 -1.79 6.46 18.62
C ARG A 163 -1.00 5.81 17.49
#